data_AF-A0A395N6I4-F1
#
_entry.id   AF-A0A395N6I4-F1
#
_cell.length_a   1.000
_cell.length_b   1.000
_cell.length_c   1.000
_cell.angle_alpha   90.00
_cell.angle_beta   90.00
_cell.angle_gamma   90.00
#
_symmetry.space_group_name_H-M   'P 1'
#
loop_
_entity.id
_entity.type
_entity.pdbx_description
1 polymer ?
#
loop_
_entity_poly.entity_id
_entity_poly.type
_entity_poly.pdbx_seq_one_letter_code
_entity_poly.pdbx_strand_id
1 'polypeptide(L)'
;MTPNTLSIVLKNNTSAPQLYAYVTGRAAQGIFFLRADGVSPYFPSSPASTLQPLAQDCSVAVGGPGQSRTVTVPRLDGARIWFSQEKPLTFLLNPGPAVVEPSATNPADPNYNVRWAFAEFTLNAAELYVNVSYVDFFSIPVSLRLENAAGAVTSVPGMPANALDKICAQLK
;
A
#
# COMPACT_ATOMS: atom_id res chain seq x y z
N MET A 1 -10.86 -13.34 19.27
CA MET A 1 -10.40 -13.60 17.89
C MET A 1 -10.68 -12.38 17.06
N THR A 2 -9.77 -12.02 16.16
CA THR A 2 -9.98 -10.92 15.20
C THR A 2 -11.03 -11.29 14.15
N PRO A 3 -11.58 -10.30 13.44
CA PRO A 3 -12.40 -10.55 12.26
C PRO A 3 -11.66 -11.33 11.16
N ASN A 4 -12.41 -11.94 10.24
CA ASN A 4 -11.85 -12.59 9.05
C ASN A 4 -11.45 -11.57 7.96
N THR A 5 -11.96 -10.34 8.07
CA THR A 5 -11.70 -9.23 7.16
C THR A 5 -11.51 -7.94 7.93
N LEU A 6 -10.69 -7.03 7.39
CA LEU A 6 -10.50 -5.69 7.90
C LEU A 6 -11.06 -4.68 6.90
N SER A 7 -11.93 -3.78 7.39
CA SER A 7 -12.35 -2.60 6.63
C SER A 7 -11.31 -1.50 6.82
N ILE A 8 -10.73 -1.01 5.73
CA ILE A 8 -9.69 0.03 5.75
C ILE A 8 -10.23 1.24 5.01
N VAL A 9 -10.23 2.39 5.66
CA VAL A 9 -10.54 3.68 5.01
C VAL A 9 -9.24 4.28 4.49
N LEU A 10 -9.09 4.29 3.17
CA LEU A 10 -8.01 4.98 2.47
C LEU A 10 -8.45 6.42 2.24
N LYS A 11 -7.60 7.40 2.59
CA LYS A 11 -7.97 8.82 2.51
C LYS A 11 -6.85 9.67 1.95
N ASN A 12 -7.19 10.53 1.00
CA ASN A 12 -6.28 11.53 0.46
C ASN A 12 -6.34 12.82 1.31
N ASN A 13 -5.42 12.96 2.25
CA ASN A 13 -5.22 14.20 3.02
C ASN A 13 -4.14 15.11 2.40
N THR A 14 -3.78 14.86 1.14
CA THR A 14 -2.74 15.61 0.43
C THR A 14 -3.37 16.57 -0.58
N SER A 15 -2.55 17.38 -1.25
CA SER A 15 -3.00 18.23 -2.37
C SER A 15 -3.00 17.51 -3.72
N ALA A 16 -2.61 16.23 -3.78
CA ALA A 16 -2.56 15.50 -5.04
C ALA A 16 -3.98 15.36 -5.63
N PRO A 17 -4.18 15.67 -6.92
CA PRO A 17 -5.50 15.63 -7.56
C PRO A 17 -6.08 14.22 -7.63
N GLN A 18 -5.23 13.20 -7.49
CA GLN A 18 -5.63 11.80 -7.43
C GLN A 18 -4.65 11.02 -6.56
N LEU A 19 -5.20 10.21 -5.64
CA LEU A 19 -4.47 9.20 -4.89
C LEU A 19 -4.89 7.81 -5.39
N TYR A 20 -3.90 6.97 -5.66
CA TYR A 20 -4.08 5.55 -5.92
C TYR A 20 -3.54 4.74 -4.74
N ALA A 21 -4.14 3.59 -4.49
CA ALA A 21 -3.69 2.65 -3.49
C ALA A 21 -3.66 1.22 -4.02
N TYR A 22 -2.84 0.39 -3.37
CA TYR A 22 -2.75 -1.05 -3.62
C TYR A 22 -2.69 -1.76 -2.28
N VAL A 23 -3.23 -2.96 -2.21
CA VAL A 23 -3.01 -3.85 -1.06
C VAL A 23 -2.37 -5.13 -1.57
N THR A 24 -1.20 -5.46 -1.03
CA THR A 24 -0.49 -6.71 -1.30
C THR A 24 -0.24 -7.46 0.00
N GLY A 25 0.03 -8.77 -0.08
CA GLY A 25 0.43 -9.57 1.08
C GLY A 25 0.47 -11.04 0.75
N ARG A 26 0.46 -11.88 1.78
CA ARG A 26 0.35 -13.34 1.62
C ARG A 26 -0.90 -13.85 2.30
N ALA A 27 -1.71 -14.60 1.55
CA ALA A 27 -2.81 -15.40 2.09
C ALA A 27 -2.45 -16.89 2.02
N ALA A 28 -3.32 -17.76 2.56
CA ALA A 28 -3.13 -19.21 2.48
C ALA A 28 -2.99 -19.72 1.04
N GLN A 29 -3.60 -19.05 0.06
CA GLN A 29 -3.55 -19.38 -1.37
C GLN A 29 -2.24 -18.93 -2.04
N GLY A 30 -1.46 -18.06 -1.41
CA GLY A 30 -0.21 -17.51 -1.97
C GLY A 30 -0.16 -15.99 -1.96
N ILE A 31 0.56 -15.42 -2.94
CA ILE A 31 0.69 -13.97 -3.11
C ILE A 31 -0.68 -13.37 -3.40
N PHE A 32 -1.03 -12.34 -2.65
CA PHE A 32 -2.30 -11.65 -2.72
C PHE A 32 -2.12 -10.23 -3.27
N PHE A 33 -3.06 -9.83 -4.11
CA PHE A 33 -3.38 -8.45 -4.43
C PHE A 33 -4.87 -8.20 -4.22
N LEU A 34 -5.23 -6.99 -3.82
CA LEU A 34 -6.61 -6.52 -3.87
C LEU A 34 -6.88 -5.90 -5.25
N ARG A 35 -7.97 -6.33 -5.90
CA ARG A 35 -8.38 -5.76 -7.20
C ARG A 35 -8.86 -4.32 -7.02
N ALA A 36 -8.86 -3.57 -8.12
CA ALA A 36 -9.20 -2.16 -8.15
C ALA A 36 -10.62 -1.82 -7.66
N ASP A 37 -11.52 -2.81 -7.53
CA ASP A 37 -12.84 -2.66 -6.92
C ASP A 37 -12.78 -2.44 -5.39
N GLY A 38 -11.67 -2.80 -4.75
CA GLY A 38 -11.44 -2.64 -3.32
C GLY A 38 -11.97 -3.79 -2.47
N VAL A 39 -12.44 -4.88 -3.06
CA VAL A 39 -13.03 -6.02 -2.33
C VAL A 39 -12.64 -7.38 -2.88
N SER A 40 -12.38 -7.49 -4.19
CA SER A 40 -12.12 -8.79 -4.80
C SER A 40 -10.67 -9.21 -4.64
N PRO A 41 -10.39 -10.44 -4.18
CA PRO A 41 -9.04 -10.98 -4.14
C PRO A 41 -8.51 -11.25 -5.54
N TYR A 42 -7.20 -11.07 -5.73
CA TYR A 42 -6.46 -11.53 -6.89
C TYR A 42 -5.21 -12.29 -6.46
N PHE A 43 -5.07 -13.52 -6.97
CA PHE A 43 -3.91 -14.39 -6.78
C PHE A 43 -3.24 -14.55 -8.14
N PRO A 44 -2.13 -13.84 -8.42
CA PRO A 44 -1.46 -13.95 -9.71
C PRO A 44 -0.97 -15.37 -9.98
N SER A 45 -1.09 -15.84 -11.22
CA SER A 45 -0.44 -17.07 -11.68
C SER A 45 1.04 -16.82 -11.95
N SER A 46 1.83 -17.89 -11.98
CA SER A 46 3.24 -17.80 -12.41
C SER A 46 3.30 -17.42 -13.89
N PRO A 47 3.95 -16.31 -14.28
CA PRO A 47 4.23 -16.02 -15.67
C PRO A 47 5.30 -16.97 -16.23
N ALA A 48 5.39 -17.05 -17.56
CA ALA A 48 6.41 -17.85 -18.26
C ALA A 48 7.79 -17.18 -18.30
N SER A 49 7.83 -15.86 -18.20
CA SER A 49 9.04 -15.04 -18.25
C SER A 49 9.05 -14.00 -17.12
N THR A 50 10.18 -13.35 -16.91
CA THR A 50 10.34 -12.29 -15.90
C THR A 50 9.66 -10.99 -16.33
N LEU A 51 9.43 -10.11 -15.35
CA LEU A 51 8.96 -8.74 -15.54
C LEU A 51 7.64 -8.63 -16.31
N GLN A 52 6.72 -9.57 -16.08
CA GLN A 52 5.40 -9.56 -16.71
C GLN A 52 4.40 -8.71 -15.90
N PRO A 53 3.45 -8.02 -16.54
CA PRO A 53 2.47 -7.22 -15.83
C PRO A 53 1.47 -8.10 -15.05
N LEU A 54 0.78 -7.49 -14.09
CA LEU A 54 -0.41 -8.09 -13.48
C LEU A 54 -1.51 -8.31 -14.54
N ALA A 55 -2.22 -9.44 -14.46
CA ALA A 55 -3.34 -9.73 -15.36
C ALA A 55 -4.66 -9.07 -14.92
N GLN A 56 -4.69 -8.48 -13.73
CA GLN A 56 -5.84 -7.78 -13.17
C GLN A 56 -5.43 -6.39 -12.71
N ASP A 57 -6.31 -5.42 -12.91
CA ASP A 57 -6.13 -4.09 -12.32
C ASP A 57 -6.28 -4.16 -10.80
N CYS A 58 -5.26 -3.68 -10.11
CA CYS A 58 -5.17 -3.62 -8.65
C CYS A 58 -5.04 -2.17 -8.14
N SER A 59 -5.20 -1.19 -9.02
CA SER A 59 -5.09 0.23 -8.70
C SER A 59 -6.40 0.76 -8.12
N VAL A 60 -6.51 0.78 -6.80
CA VAL A 60 -7.65 1.36 -6.10
C VAL A 60 -7.58 2.89 -6.21
N ALA A 61 -8.37 3.47 -7.10
CA ALA A 61 -8.57 4.92 -7.16
C ALA A 61 -9.26 5.41 -5.87
N VAL A 62 -8.56 6.17 -5.03
CA VAL A 62 -9.07 6.75 -3.77
C VAL A 62 -9.75 8.10 -4.02
N GLY A 63 -9.22 8.88 -4.95
CA GLY A 63 -9.77 10.20 -5.30
C GLY A 63 -8.85 11.38 -4.97
N GLY A 64 -9.37 12.59 -5.21
CA GLY A 64 -8.67 13.85 -4.96
C GLY A 64 -8.66 14.28 -3.48
N PRO A 65 -8.20 15.51 -3.18
CA PRO A 65 -8.05 16.00 -1.81
C PRO A 65 -9.34 15.89 -0.99
N GLY A 66 -9.24 15.36 0.22
CA GLY A 66 -10.35 15.14 1.15
C GLY A 66 -11.19 13.90 0.87
N GLN A 67 -11.06 13.28 -0.31
CA GLN A 67 -11.81 12.07 -0.65
C GLN A 67 -11.23 10.84 0.03
N SER A 68 -12.11 9.85 0.20
CA SER A 68 -11.77 8.56 0.81
C SER A 68 -12.46 7.42 0.11
N ARG A 69 -11.86 6.24 0.20
CA ARG A 69 -12.41 4.98 -0.28
C ARG A 69 -12.21 3.89 0.75
N THR A 70 -13.26 3.16 1.05
CA THR A 70 -13.18 1.99 1.92
C THR A 70 -12.86 0.75 1.11
N VAL A 71 -11.95 -0.06 1.60
CA VAL A 71 -11.61 -1.38 1.05
C VAL A 71 -11.80 -2.46 2.11
N THR A 72 -12.05 -3.68 1.67
CA THR A 72 -12.19 -4.84 2.55
C THR A 72 -11.09 -5.84 2.22
N VAL A 73 -10.20 -6.09 3.18
CA VAL A 73 -9.06 -6.99 3.01
C VAL A 73 -9.24 -8.23 3.89
N PRO A 74 -8.87 -9.44 3.43
CA PRO A 74 -8.87 -10.62 4.27
C PRO A 74 -7.72 -10.58 5.28
N ARG A 75 -7.61 -11.63 6.09
CA ARG A 75 -6.38 -11.93 6.83
C ARG A 75 -5.21 -12.11 5.86
N LEU A 76 -4.12 -11.40 6.14
CA LEU A 76 -2.92 -11.38 5.32
C LEU A 76 -1.69 -11.27 6.22
N ASP A 77 -0.65 -12.03 5.86
CA ASP A 77 0.67 -11.98 6.47
C ASP A 77 1.61 -11.08 5.64
N GLY A 78 2.43 -10.28 6.32
CA GLY A 78 3.45 -9.44 5.67
C GLY A 78 2.86 -8.50 4.60
N ALA A 79 1.69 -7.92 4.89
CA ALA A 79 0.93 -7.15 3.93
C ALA A 79 1.38 -5.69 3.87
N ARG A 80 1.15 -5.06 2.73
CA ARG A 80 1.46 -3.65 2.49
C ARG A 80 0.25 -2.93 1.89
N ILE A 81 0.02 -1.72 2.39
CA ILE A 81 -0.86 -0.73 1.77
C ILE A 81 0.05 0.29 1.10
N TRP A 82 0.05 0.28 -0.23
CA TRP A 82 0.83 1.19 -1.04
C TRP A 82 -0.01 2.40 -1.40
N PHE A 83 0.63 3.57 -1.47
CA PHE A 83 0.01 4.83 -1.86
C PHE A 83 0.84 5.47 -2.96
N SER A 84 0.19 6.01 -3.99
CA SER A 84 0.87 6.77 -5.06
C SER A 84 0.04 7.97 -5.48
N GLN A 85 0.70 9.12 -5.62
CA GLN A 85 0.07 10.36 -6.04
C GLN A 85 0.12 10.50 -7.56
N GLU A 86 -0.99 10.94 -8.16
CA GLU A 86 -1.17 11.30 -9.58
C GLU A 86 -1.06 10.16 -10.60
N LYS A 87 -0.21 9.16 -10.36
CA LYS A 87 0.01 8.02 -11.26
C LYS A 87 -0.03 6.69 -10.48
N PRO A 88 -0.69 5.64 -11.01
CA PRO A 88 -0.64 4.29 -10.43
C PRO A 88 0.78 3.72 -10.41
N LEU A 89 1.04 2.85 -9.42
CA LEU A 89 2.25 2.02 -9.39
C LEU A 89 2.18 0.89 -10.41
N THR A 90 3.35 0.52 -10.94
CA THR A 90 3.56 -0.63 -11.80
C THR A 90 4.16 -1.76 -10.98
N PHE A 91 3.37 -2.82 -10.76
CA PHE A 91 3.85 -4.09 -10.22
C PHE A 91 4.12 -5.06 -11.35
N LEU A 92 5.21 -5.82 -11.23
CA LEU A 92 5.58 -6.85 -12.19
C LEU A 92 5.70 -8.21 -11.50
N LEU A 93 5.72 -9.28 -12.30
CA LEU A 93 5.77 -10.66 -11.85
C LEU A 93 6.93 -11.39 -12.53
N ASN A 94 7.62 -12.19 -11.74
CA ASN A 94 8.58 -13.19 -12.19
C ASN A 94 7.99 -14.61 -12.01
N PRO A 95 8.53 -15.63 -12.70
CA PRO A 95 8.12 -17.02 -12.49
C PRO A 95 8.28 -17.42 -11.02
N GLY A 96 7.33 -18.21 -10.50
CA GLY A 96 7.29 -18.58 -9.07
C GLY A 96 5.87 -18.79 -8.54
N PRO A 97 4.89 -17.88 -8.77
CA PRO A 97 5.02 -16.45 -9.07
C PRO A 97 5.82 -15.70 -7.99
N ALA A 98 6.51 -14.62 -8.36
CA ALA A 98 7.16 -13.70 -7.42
C ALA A 98 6.85 -12.25 -7.80
N VAL A 99 6.46 -11.43 -6.83
CA VAL A 99 6.21 -9.99 -7.05
C VAL A 99 7.54 -9.26 -7.15
N VAL A 100 7.67 -8.46 -8.20
CA VAL A 100 8.69 -7.43 -8.30
C VAL A 100 8.07 -6.14 -7.78
N GLU A 101 8.48 -5.77 -6.58
CA GLU A 101 8.01 -4.57 -5.89
C GLU A 101 8.70 -3.30 -6.43
N PRO A 102 8.07 -2.12 -6.30
CA PRO A 102 8.65 -0.85 -6.72
C PRO A 102 10.03 -0.59 -6.09
N SER A 103 11.00 -0.17 -6.90
CA SER A 103 12.31 0.26 -6.42
C SER A 103 12.45 1.79 -6.43
N ALA A 104 12.76 2.38 -5.27
CA ALA A 104 13.08 3.81 -5.15
C ALA A 104 14.54 4.15 -5.51
N THR A 105 15.39 3.14 -5.69
CA THR A 105 16.84 3.32 -5.86
C THR A 105 17.36 2.92 -7.24
N ASN A 106 16.52 2.26 -8.05
CA ASN A 106 16.84 1.92 -9.43
C ASN A 106 16.25 2.96 -10.40
N PRO A 107 17.04 3.83 -11.05
CA PRO A 107 16.53 4.83 -11.98
C PRO A 107 15.79 4.27 -13.19
N ALA A 108 16.00 3.00 -13.53
CA ALA A 108 15.30 2.32 -14.63
C ALA A 108 13.94 1.72 -14.19
N ASP A 109 13.61 1.74 -12.89
CA ASP A 109 12.32 1.25 -12.40
C ASP A 109 11.18 2.16 -12.88
N PRO A 110 10.06 1.61 -13.38
CA PRO A 110 8.93 2.40 -13.85
C PRO A 110 8.29 3.30 -12.78
N ASN A 111 8.55 3.01 -11.50
CA ASN A 111 8.06 3.73 -10.34
C ASN A 111 9.05 4.76 -9.78
N TYR A 112 10.25 4.89 -10.35
CA TYR A 112 11.32 5.73 -9.78
C TYR A 112 10.90 7.20 -9.62
N ASN A 113 10.19 7.74 -10.61
CA ASN A 113 9.71 9.13 -10.59
C ASN A 113 8.28 9.28 -10.04
N VAL A 114 7.69 8.22 -9.50
CA VAL A 114 6.35 8.28 -8.89
C VAL A 114 6.50 8.67 -7.42
N ARG A 115 5.62 9.55 -6.93
CA ARG A 115 5.56 9.87 -5.49
C ARG A 115 4.75 8.81 -4.76
N TRP A 116 5.41 7.88 -4.10
CA TRP A 116 4.77 6.77 -3.39
C TRP A 116 5.37 6.49 -2.02
N ALA A 117 4.63 5.78 -1.18
CA ALA A 117 5.07 5.22 0.09
C ALA A 117 4.18 4.01 0.41
N PHE A 118 4.49 3.31 1.51
CA PHE A 118 3.64 2.24 2.00
C PHE A 118 3.55 2.21 3.53
N ALA A 119 2.48 1.61 4.02
CA ALA A 119 2.35 1.13 5.40
C ALA A 119 2.31 -0.40 5.38
N GLU A 120 2.74 -1.01 6.48
CA GLU A 120 2.79 -2.46 6.62
C GLU A 120 1.74 -2.90 7.63
N PHE A 121 1.18 -4.09 7.42
CA PHE A 121 0.27 -4.70 8.38
C PHE A 121 0.31 -6.23 8.32
N THR A 122 -0.17 -6.86 9.39
CA THR A 122 -0.50 -8.28 9.41
C THR A 122 -1.79 -8.46 10.19
N LEU A 123 -2.77 -9.09 9.57
CA LEU A 123 -4.02 -9.48 10.22
C LEU A 123 -4.08 -11.00 10.26
N ASN A 124 -3.91 -11.57 11.45
CA ASN A 124 -4.05 -13.01 11.69
C ASN A 124 -5.25 -13.27 12.62
N ALA A 125 -5.44 -14.50 13.11
CA ALA A 125 -6.57 -14.86 13.97
C ALA A 125 -6.54 -14.29 15.39
N ALA A 126 -5.34 -13.93 15.88
CA ALA A 126 -5.10 -13.41 17.21
C ALA A 126 -5.17 -11.88 17.24
N GLU A 127 -4.57 -11.22 16.25
CA GLU A 127 -4.28 -9.78 16.33
C GLU A 127 -4.09 -9.09 14.97
N LEU A 128 -3.98 -7.76 15.03
CA LEU A 128 -3.62 -6.86 13.94
C LEU A 128 -2.36 -6.09 14.35
N TYR A 129 -1.30 -6.21 13.55
CA TYR A 129 -0.15 -5.31 13.59
C TYR A 129 -0.23 -4.33 12.43
N VAL A 130 0.12 -3.07 12.65
CA VAL A 130 0.20 -2.06 11.60
C VAL A 130 1.26 -1.00 11.94
N ASN A 131 2.06 -0.60 10.95
CA ASN A 131 3.09 0.43 11.11
C ASN A 131 3.24 1.28 9.84
N VAL A 132 3.68 2.53 10.04
CA VAL A 132 4.33 3.30 8.98
C VAL A 132 5.80 2.90 8.96
N SER A 133 6.44 2.92 7.78
CA SER A 133 7.85 2.55 7.66
C SER A 133 8.63 3.62 6.90
N TYR A 134 9.82 3.92 7.41
CA TYR A 134 10.83 4.75 6.77
C TYR A 134 12.18 4.02 6.70
N VAL A 135 12.16 2.69 6.79
CA VAL A 135 13.37 1.85 6.79
C VAL A 135 14.08 1.93 5.44
N ASP A 136 13.31 1.93 4.34
CA ASP A 136 13.87 1.93 2.99
C ASP A 136 14.09 3.33 2.43
N PHE A 137 13.10 4.23 2.57
CA PHE A 137 13.16 5.61 2.09
C PHE A 137 12.04 6.48 2.70
N PHE A 138 12.10 7.79 2.43
CA PHE A 138 11.03 8.73 2.71
C PHE A 138 10.61 9.48 1.43
N SER A 139 9.30 9.62 1.16
CA SER A 139 8.76 10.31 -0.03
C SER A 139 7.47 11.08 0.25
N ILE A 140 6.36 10.37 0.49
CA ILE A 140 5.08 10.97 0.90
C ILE A 140 4.77 10.63 2.37
N PRO A 141 4.23 11.56 3.17
CA PRO A 141 3.80 11.26 4.52
C PRO A 141 2.63 10.27 4.55
N VAL A 142 2.71 9.27 5.43
CA VAL A 142 1.63 8.32 5.71
C VAL A 142 1.25 8.43 7.18
N SER A 143 -0.05 8.41 7.47
CA SER A 143 -0.60 8.40 8.83
C SER A 143 -1.50 7.20 9.04
N LEU A 144 -1.62 6.73 10.28
CA LEU A 144 -2.52 5.64 10.65
C LEU A 144 -3.49 6.09 11.74
N ARG A 145 -4.73 5.63 11.65
CA ARG A 145 -5.73 5.68 12.73
C ARG A 145 -6.34 4.29 12.85
N LEU A 146 -6.20 3.67 14.01
CA LEU A 146 -6.78 2.37 14.31
C LEU A 146 -7.85 2.53 15.39
N GLU A 147 -9.03 2.01 15.13
CA GLU A 147 -10.13 1.93 16.09
C GLU A 147 -10.40 0.45 16.38
N ASN A 148 -10.33 0.06 17.65
CA ASN A 148 -10.54 -1.33 18.06
C ASN A 148 -12.02 -1.62 18.36
N ALA A 149 -12.34 -2.88 18.65
CA ALA A 149 -13.72 -3.31 18.92
C ALA A 149 -14.35 -2.67 20.18
N ALA A 150 -13.54 -2.11 21.08
CA ALA A 150 -14.02 -1.37 22.24
C ALA A 150 -14.21 0.14 21.96
N GLY A 151 -14.01 0.58 20.70
CA GLY A 151 -14.09 1.98 20.29
C GLY A 151 -12.86 2.81 20.67
N ALA A 152 -11.80 2.20 21.22
CA ALA A 152 -10.58 2.92 21.55
C ALA A 152 -9.80 3.23 20.26
N VAL A 153 -9.35 4.48 20.14
CA VAL A 153 -8.64 4.99 18.98
C VAL A 153 -7.17 5.19 19.31
N THR A 154 -6.30 4.67 18.45
CA THR A 154 -4.85 4.96 18.45
C THR A 154 -4.47 5.53 17.10
N SER A 155 -3.43 6.37 17.07
CA SER A 155 -3.00 7.02 15.84
C SER A 155 -1.49 7.20 15.78
N VAL A 156 -0.95 7.03 14.58
CA VAL A 156 0.40 7.45 14.23
C VAL A 156 0.27 8.64 13.27
N PRO A 157 0.69 9.85 13.67
CA PRO A 157 0.61 11.00 12.79
C PRO A 157 1.57 10.84 11.60
N GLY A 158 1.16 11.38 10.45
CA GLY A 158 2.07 11.52 9.33
C GLY A 158 3.06 12.66 9.56
N MET A 159 4.16 12.63 8.82
CA MET A 159 5.10 13.75 8.82
C MET A 159 4.44 15.05 8.33
N PRO A 160 4.87 16.23 8.82
CA PRO A 160 4.31 17.51 8.41
C PRO A 160 4.43 17.76 6.90
N ALA A 161 3.64 18.72 6.39
CA ALA A 161 3.84 19.26 5.06
C ALA A 161 5.29 19.72 4.85
N ASN A 162 5.81 19.52 3.64
CA ASN A 162 7.20 19.81 3.25
C ASN A 162 8.27 19.05 4.07
N ALA A 163 7.92 17.94 4.75
CA ALA A 163 8.91 17.15 5.48
C ALA A 163 10.02 16.61 4.57
N LEU A 164 9.70 16.21 3.32
CA LEU A 164 10.70 15.67 2.39
C LEU A 164 11.79 16.70 2.12
N ASP A 165 11.42 17.93 1.75
CA ASP A 165 12.38 19.00 1.46
C ASP A 165 13.23 19.33 2.68
N LYS A 166 12.62 19.37 3.88
CA LYS A 166 13.33 19.63 5.13
C LYS A 166 14.34 18.53 5.47
N ILE A 167 13.95 17.27 5.31
CA ILE A 167 14.84 16.12 5.52
C ILE A 167 16.00 16.18 4.52
N CYS A 168 15.70 16.36 3.23
CA CYS A 168 16.71 16.49 2.19
C CYS A 168 17.66 17.67 2.42
N ALA A 169 17.18 18.78 2.98
CA ALA A 169 18.04 19.92 3.32
C ALA A 169 18.97 19.63 4.50
N GLN A 170 18.59 18.75 5.43
CA GLN A 170 19.38 18.39 6.61
C GLN A 170 20.34 17.22 6.37
N LEU A 171 20.10 16.40 5.34
CA LEU A 171 20.98 15.28 4.95
C LEU A 171 22.10 15.68 3.99
N LYS A 172 22.20 16.97 3.63
CA LYS A 172 23.23 17.52 2.74
C LYS A 172 24.53 17.84 3.48
#